data_AF-A0A2E2EU40-F1
#
_entry.id   AF-A0A2E2EU40-F1
#
_cell.length_a   1.000
_cell.length_b   1.000
_cell.length_c   1.000
_cell.angle_alpha   90.00
_cell.angle_beta   90.00
_cell.angle_gamma   90.00
#
_symmetry.space_group_name_H-M   'P 1'
#
loop_
_entity.id
_entity.type
_entity.pdbx_description
1 polymer ?
#
loop_
_entity_poly.entity_id
_entity_poly.type
_entity_poly.pdbx_seq_one_letter_code
_entity_poly.pdbx_strand_id
1 'polypeptide(L)'
;MFNNLFKLYRTSTLKTPLEDFTTEGLAGILQLNEDICNDFCLSFLNLPEDIYTVETQYFQAISDDKPNCIVDLVIIGEKHVAFIENKVESSEGDEQLLRYKLALHQNQVEKEKYLFYCTKYADPKEPKEFDVNFNQFRWYEVAKFLRQYKDVPLVQSYLEFLTSHKMSQDNTIKSEHLVAMENLLKTIEIVEFHIEKSKNTFELIFGRDKSDRNFHWAQIKNHNRIGYLKTNVLNSLSGKWSEVLYAIHLESLKMITQIYVDSDHDAYDAFVDLKGVEESGFSRTYFENKGLSIKLEQDLGLYLNNEQSDKLIADWFSLSFNKIKVLIQQNNHLQWNLVL
;
A
#
# COMPACT_ATOMS: atom_id res chain seq x y z
N MET A 1 2.46 17.39 -12.17
CA MET A 1 3.23 17.32 -13.43
C MET A 1 3.90 15.96 -13.64
N PHE A 2 4.87 15.56 -12.80
CA PHE A 2 5.64 14.31 -12.98
C PHE A 2 4.78 13.05 -13.15
N ASN A 3 3.71 12.89 -12.36
CA ASN A 3 2.76 11.79 -12.54
C ASN A 3 2.12 11.73 -13.93
N ASN A 4 1.83 12.88 -14.54
CA ASN A 4 1.25 12.93 -15.88
C ASN A 4 2.30 12.63 -16.94
N LEU A 5 3.52 13.15 -16.78
CA LEU A 5 4.64 12.84 -17.67
C LEU A 5 4.99 11.36 -17.63
N PHE A 6 5.04 10.75 -16.45
CA PHE A 6 5.27 9.32 -16.30
C PHE A 6 4.19 8.48 -16.97
N LYS A 7 2.91 8.85 -16.80
CA LYS A 7 1.79 8.19 -17.49
C LYS A 7 1.93 8.25 -19.02
N LEU A 8 2.26 9.42 -19.57
CA LEU A 8 2.47 9.59 -21.01
C LEU A 8 3.66 8.74 -21.50
N TYR A 9 4.77 8.77 -20.79
CA TYR A 9 5.97 8.00 -21.15
C TYR A 9 5.70 6.48 -21.16
N ARG A 10 4.94 5.99 -20.17
CA ARG A 10 4.48 4.58 -20.12
C ARG A 10 3.61 4.17 -21.30
N THR A 11 2.80 5.08 -21.85
CA THR A 11 1.97 4.76 -23.02
C THR A 11 2.78 4.67 -24.32
N SER A 12 3.99 5.22 -24.36
CA SER A 12 4.84 5.27 -25.55
C SER A 12 5.91 4.17 -25.65
N THR A 13 6.16 3.38 -24.59
CA THR A 13 7.26 2.40 -24.54
C THR A 13 6.83 1.04 -23.97
N LEU A 14 7.45 -0.06 -24.44
CA LEU A 14 7.17 -1.44 -23.98
C LEU A 14 7.78 -1.78 -22.60
N LYS A 15 8.77 -1.00 -22.15
CA LYS A 15 9.40 -1.10 -20.82
C LYS A 15 9.86 0.29 -20.41
N THR A 16 9.22 0.87 -19.41
CA THR A 16 9.68 2.10 -18.76
C THR A 16 10.41 1.71 -17.48
N PRO A 17 11.72 1.97 -17.34
CA PRO A 17 12.36 1.87 -16.04
C PRO A 17 11.88 3.05 -15.20
N LEU A 18 11.07 2.78 -14.18
CA LEU A 18 10.69 3.77 -13.17
C LEU A 18 11.94 4.43 -12.54
N GLU A 19 13.04 3.69 -12.51
CA GLU A 19 14.38 4.12 -12.09
C GLU A 19 14.85 5.35 -12.87
N ASP A 20 15.04 5.24 -14.18
CA ASP A 20 15.50 6.35 -15.03
C ASP A 20 14.61 7.59 -14.87
N PHE A 21 13.29 7.42 -14.94
CA PHE A 21 12.36 8.55 -14.81
C PHE A 21 12.49 9.27 -13.45
N THR A 22 12.71 8.49 -12.39
CA THR A 22 12.90 9.04 -11.04
C THR A 22 14.23 9.79 -10.96
N THR A 23 15.31 9.19 -11.46
CA THR A 23 16.64 9.82 -11.54
C THR A 23 16.60 11.13 -12.30
N GLU A 24 16.01 11.16 -13.49
CA GLU A 24 15.88 12.36 -14.33
C GLU A 24 15.03 13.44 -13.65
N GLY A 25 13.98 13.04 -12.93
CA GLY A 25 13.16 13.99 -12.18
C GLY A 25 13.93 14.68 -11.05
N LEU A 26 14.75 13.94 -10.31
CA LEU A 26 15.65 14.52 -9.31
C LEU A 26 16.71 15.41 -9.97
N ALA A 27 17.41 14.90 -11.00
CA ALA A 27 18.46 15.63 -11.68
C ALA A 27 17.97 16.97 -12.24
N GLY A 28 16.80 16.98 -12.90
CA GLY A 28 16.20 18.20 -13.42
C GLY A 28 15.86 19.22 -12.34
N ILE A 29 15.47 18.79 -11.13
CA ILE A 29 15.29 19.71 -9.99
C ILE A 29 16.62 20.34 -9.60
N LEU A 30 17.67 19.52 -9.44
CA LEU A 30 18.98 20.01 -9.02
C LEU A 30 19.59 20.95 -10.07
N GLN A 31 19.49 20.61 -11.35
CA GLN A 31 19.99 21.45 -12.45
C GLN A 31 19.28 22.80 -12.57
N LEU A 32 17.97 22.85 -12.29
CA LEU A 32 17.17 24.08 -12.42
C LEU A 32 17.20 24.98 -11.18
N ASN A 33 17.66 24.47 -10.03
CA ASN A 33 17.61 25.17 -8.74
C ASN A 33 18.96 25.06 -8.03
N GLU A 34 19.86 26.01 -8.30
CA GLU A 34 21.22 26.03 -7.77
C GLU A 34 21.28 25.96 -6.24
N ASP A 35 20.42 26.70 -5.54
CA ASP A 35 20.35 26.66 -4.07
C ASP A 35 20.01 25.26 -3.54
N ILE A 36 19.08 24.56 -4.21
CA ILE A 36 18.70 23.19 -3.84
C ILE A 36 19.84 22.23 -4.15
N CYS A 37 20.53 22.41 -5.28
CA CYS A 37 21.70 21.61 -5.65
C CYS A 37 22.82 21.77 -4.63
N ASN A 38 23.16 22.99 -4.25
CA ASN A 38 24.19 23.27 -3.27
C ASN A 38 23.83 22.67 -1.91
N ASP A 39 22.60 22.86 -1.43
CA ASP A 39 22.17 22.25 -0.17
C ASP A 39 22.12 20.72 -0.23
N PHE A 40 21.76 20.15 -1.39
CA PHE A 40 21.79 18.69 -1.59
C PHE A 40 23.23 18.15 -1.51
N CYS A 41 24.20 18.84 -2.12
CA CYS A 41 25.60 18.43 -2.07
C CYS A 41 26.17 18.58 -0.66
N LEU A 42 26.01 19.74 -0.04
CA LEU A 42 26.67 20.08 1.22
C LEU A 42 25.97 19.49 2.43
N SER A 43 24.66 19.61 2.52
CA SER A 43 23.92 19.24 3.74
C SER A 43 23.38 17.80 3.67
N PHE A 44 22.93 17.35 2.50
CA PHE A 44 22.35 16.02 2.35
C PHE A 44 23.43 14.95 2.09
N LEU A 45 24.28 15.15 1.08
CA LEU A 45 25.36 14.21 0.74
C LEU A 45 26.62 14.38 1.60
N ASN A 46 26.75 15.51 2.31
CA ASN A 46 27.95 15.88 3.08
C ASN A 46 29.22 15.94 2.20
N LEU A 47 29.08 16.45 0.98
CA LEU A 47 30.21 16.74 0.12
C LEU A 47 30.92 18.03 0.58
N PRO A 48 32.23 18.19 0.32
CA PRO A 48 32.93 19.44 0.60
C PRO A 48 32.44 20.61 -0.25
N GLU A 49 32.86 21.83 0.08
CA GLU A 49 32.53 23.00 -0.73
C GLU A 49 33.20 22.94 -2.11
N ASP A 50 32.39 23.09 -3.17
CA ASP A 50 32.80 23.07 -4.57
C ASP A 50 31.72 23.75 -5.44
N ILE A 51 32.02 23.96 -6.72
CA ILE A 51 31.04 24.40 -7.72
C ILE A 51 30.52 23.16 -8.44
N TYR A 52 29.38 22.65 -7.97
CA TYR A 52 28.83 21.39 -8.46
C TYR A 52 27.90 21.55 -9.67
N THR A 53 28.11 20.70 -10.66
CA THR A 53 27.15 20.44 -11.74
C THR A 53 26.58 19.03 -11.64
N VAL A 54 25.39 18.83 -12.19
CA VAL A 54 24.69 17.54 -12.18
C VAL A 54 24.51 17.04 -13.60
N GLU A 55 24.89 15.80 -13.86
CA GLU A 55 24.63 15.10 -15.12
C GLU A 55 24.02 13.72 -14.85
N THR A 56 23.32 13.16 -15.83
CA THR A 56 22.74 11.82 -15.75
C THR A 56 23.22 10.96 -16.91
N GLN A 57 23.08 9.64 -16.78
CA GLN A 57 23.49 8.68 -17.81
C GLN A 57 24.94 8.92 -18.27
N TYR A 58 25.81 9.23 -17.32
CA TYR A 58 27.16 9.70 -17.57
C TYR A 58 28.07 8.53 -17.98
N PHE A 59 28.48 8.51 -19.24
CA PHE A 59 29.28 7.44 -19.80
C PHE A 59 30.75 7.54 -19.36
N GLN A 60 31.31 6.41 -18.95
CA GLN A 60 32.70 6.20 -18.57
C GLN A 60 33.22 4.91 -19.20
N ALA A 61 34.34 4.99 -19.91
CA ALA A 61 35.05 3.80 -20.37
C ALA A 61 35.90 3.25 -19.21
N ILE A 62 35.81 1.94 -18.95
CA ILE A 62 36.63 1.26 -17.92
C ILE A 62 37.39 0.08 -18.51
N SER A 63 38.54 -0.24 -17.92
CA SER A 63 39.34 -1.41 -18.30
C SER A 63 38.81 -2.68 -17.63
N ASP A 64 37.63 -3.13 -18.09
CA ASP A 64 36.92 -4.31 -17.59
C ASP A 64 36.37 -5.13 -18.77
N ASP A 65 35.86 -6.34 -18.50
CA ASP A 65 35.19 -7.20 -19.50
C ASP A 65 33.94 -6.52 -20.11
N LYS A 66 33.32 -5.64 -19.33
CA LYS A 66 32.21 -4.75 -19.71
C LYS A 66 32.69 -3.30 -19.68
N PRO A 67 33.37 -2.81 -20.74
CA PRO A 67 34.06 -1.52 -20.73
C PRO A 67 33.12 -0.31 -20.65
N ASN A 68 31.83 -0.48 -20.95
CA ASN A 68 30.85 0.60 -20.96
C ASN A 68 30.19 0.75 -19.60
N CYS A 69 30.65 1.71 -18.80
CA CYS A 69 30.03 2.09 -17.54
C CYS A 69 29.16 3.33 -17.77
N ILE A 70 27.87 3.27 -17.40
CA ILE A 70 26.95 4.41 -17.48
C ILE A 70 26.50 4.66 -16.05
N VAL A 71 26.77 5.86 -15.54
CA VAL A 71 26.43 6.27 -14.19
C VAL A 71 25.06 6.97 -14.20
N ASP A 72 24.13 6.52 -13.36
CA ASP A 72 22.76 7.06 -13.32
C ASP A 72 22.74 8.56 -13.09
N LEU A 73 23.46 9.02 -12.07
CA LEU A 73 23.56 10.43 -11.66
C LEU A 73 24.99 10.73 -11.21
N VAL A 74 25.57 11.79 -11.74
CA VAL A 74 26.89 12.28 -11.36
C VAL A 74 26.80 13.72 -10.88
N ILE A 75 27.54 14.03 -9.82
CA ILE A 75 27.78 15.39 -9.36
C ILE A 75 29.26 15.68 -9.56
N ILE A 76 29.58 16.71 -10.34
CA ILE A 76 30.95 17.04 -10.73
C ILE A 76 31.29 18.43 -10.20
N GLY A 77 32.28 18.50 -9.31
CA GLY A 77 32.92 19.74 -8.90
C GLY A 77 34.27 19.92 -9.56
N GLU A 78 34.96 21.01 -9.24
CA GLU A 78 36.34 21.25 -9.68
C GLU A 78 37.30 20.24 -9.04
N LYS A 79 37.11 19.94 -7.74
CA LYS A 79 38.01 19.11 -6.93
C LYS A 79 37.38 17.78 -6.51
N HIS A 80 36.06 17.68 -6.52
CA HIS A 80 35.33 16.52 -6.03
C HIS A 80 34.43 15.94 -7.12
N VAL A 81 34.16 14.63 -7.04
CA VAL A 81 33.20 13.95 -7.91
C VAL A 81 32.42 12.91 -7.12
N ALA A 82 31.11 12.87 -7.34
CA ALA A 82 30.22 11.90 -6.71
C ALA A 82 29.44 11.12 -7.78
N PHE A 83 29.58 9.80 -7.77
CA PHE A 83 28.75 8.90 -8.58
C PHE A 83 27.61 8.39 -7.71
N ILE A 84 26.39 8.36 -8.24
CA ILE A 84 25.20 7.94 -7.52
C ILE A 84 24.48 6.89 -8.37
N GLU A 85 24.33 5.67 -7.83
CA GLU A 85 23.50 4.61 -8.42
C GLU A 85 22.10 4.66 -7.81
N ASN A 86 21.06 4.63 -8.66
CA ASN A 86 19.67 4.81 -8.24
C ASN A 86 18.82 3.58 -8.55
N LYS A 87 18.22 3.00 -7.51
CA LYS A 87 17.33 1.84 -7.62
C LYS A 87 15.96 2.10 -7.04
N VAL A 88 14.92 1.63 -7.74
CA VAL A 88 13.52 1.81 -7.31
C VAL A 88 12.84 0.46 -7.16
N GLU A 89 12.77 -0.35 -8.21
CA GLU A 89 12.08 -1.66 -8.15
C GLU A 89 13.03 -2.84 -8.32
N SER A 90 14.32 -2.58 -8.53
CA SER A 90 15.35 -3.60 -8.59
C SER A 90 16.37 -3.45 -7.46
N SER A 91 17.13 -4.51 -7.20
CA SER A 91 18.38 -4.43 -6.45
C SER A 91 19.48 -3.88 -7.35
N GLU A 92 20.67 -3.70 -6.79
CA GLU A 92 21.88 -3.51 -7.59
C GLU A 92 21.96 -4.54 -8.72
N GLY A 93 22.26 -4.08 -9.93
CA GLY A 93 22.60 -4.94 -11.05
C GLY A 93 24.01 -5.50 -10.90
N ASP A 94 24.36 -6.41 -11.80
CA ASP A 94 25.62 -7.16 -11.76
C ASP A 94 26.86 -6.24 -11.62
N GLU A 95 27.43 -6.24 -10.40
CA GLU A 95 28.63 -5.49 -9.97
C GLU A 95 28.63 -3.99 -10.30
N GLN A 96 27.46 -3.34 -10.40
CA GLN A 96 27.36 -1.94 -10.84
C GLN A 96 28.16 -0.97 -9.95
N LEU A 97 28.07 -1.08 -8.62
CA LEU A 97 28.80 -0.19 -7.71
C LEU A 97 30.32 -0.41 -7.79
N LEU A 98 30.76 -1.65 -7.97
CA LEU A 98 32.18 -1.97 -8.17
C LEU A 98 32.71 -1.37 -9.49
N ARG A 99 31.90 -1.38 -10.54
CA ARG A 99 32.23 -0.76 -11.82
C ARG A 99 32.28 0.77 -11.72
N TYR A 100 31.39 1.38 -10.92
CA TYR A 100 31.41 2.83 -10.67
C TYR A 100 32.66 3.23 -9.89
N LYS A 101 33.03 2.44 -8.87
CA LYS A 101 34.30 2.58 -8.15
C LYS A 101 35.50 2.51 -9.10
N LEU A 102 35.50 1.54 -10.02
CA LEU A 102 36.58 1.40 -11.00
C LEU A 102 36.64 2.62 -11.93
N ALA A 103 35.50 3.10 -12.42
CA ALA A 103 35.41 4.29 -13.26
C ALA A 103 35.92 5.56 -12.53
N LEU A 104 35.57 5.73 -11.25
CA LEU A 104 36.10 6.81 -10.42
C LEU A 104 37.63 6.77 -10.34
N HIS A 105 38.22 5.59 -10.13
CA HIS A 105 39.68 5.46 -10.03
C HIS A 105 40.40 5.69 -11.35
N GLN A 106 39.86 5.21 -12.46
CA GLN A 106 40.52 5.27 -13.76
C GLN A 106 40.39 6.64 -14.42
N ASN A 107 39.23 7.28 -14.27
CA ASN A 107 38.89 8.45 -15.08
C ASN A 107 38.83 9.74 -14.25
N GLN A 108 38.82 9.66 -12.92
CA GLN A 108 38.75 10.82 -12.01
C GLN A 108 39.95 10.84 -11.06
N VAL A 109 41.16 10.65 -11.59
CA VAL A 109 42.41 10.46 -10.82
C VAL A 109 42.74 11.65 -9.92
N GLU A 110 42.47 12.88 -10.38
CA GLU A 110 42.85 14.12 -9.69
C GLU A 110 41.81 14.63 -8.69
N LYS A 111 40.63 14.00 -8.63
CA LYS A 111 39.52 14.43 -7.78
C LYS A 111 39.36 13.53 -6.56
N GLU A 112 38.82 14.10 -5.50
CA GLU A 112 38.33 13.30 -4.38
C GLU A 112 37.01 12.62 -4.77
N LYS A 113 36.89 11.32 -4.46
CA LYS A 113 35.89 10.42 -5.02
C LYS A 113 34.87 10.03 -3.98
N TYR A 114 33.60 10.20 -4.34
CA TYR A 114 32.46 9.80 -3.55
C TYR A 114 31.58 8.84 -4.36
N LEU A 115 31.03 7.84 -3.68
CA LEU A 115 30.11 6.88 -4.27
C LEU A 115 28.87 6.76 -3.39
N PHE A 116 27.71 6.92 -4.00
CA PHE A 116 26.44 6.83 -3.30
C PHE A 116 25.56 5.76 -3.92
N TYR A 117 24.76 5.12 -3.07
CA TYR A 117 23.72 4.20 -3.49
C TYR A 117 22.37 4.65 -2.95
N CYS A 118 21.40 4.89 -3.82
CA CYS A 118 20.05 5.31 -3.45
C CYS A 118 19.05 4.21 -3.78
N THR A 119 18.32 3.72 -2.77
CA THR A 119 17.35 2.64 -2.96
C THR A 119 15.95 2.98 -2.44
N LYS A 120 14.91 2.36 -3.01
CA LYS A 120 13.56 2.41 -2.42
C LYS A 120 13.44 1.45 -1.24
N TYR A 121 13.90 0.21 -1.43
CA TYR A 121 13.84 -0.86 -0.44
C TYR A 121 15.16 -0.98 0.33
N ALA A 122 15.15 -1.71 1.43
CA ALA A 122 16.38 -2.03 2.17
C ALA A 122 17.26 -2.98 1.34
N ASP A 123 18.42 -2.50 0.91
CA ASP A 123 19.47 -3.27 0.23
C ASP A 123 20.84 -2.78 0.73
N PRO A 124 21.18 -3.04 2.01
CA PRO A 124 22.37 -2.47 2.63
C PRO A 124 23.65 -3.02 2.00
N LYS A 125 24.62 -2.14 1.75
CA LYS A 125 25.99 -2.49 1.30
C LYS A 125 27.00 -2.27 2.40
N GLU A 126 28.05 -3.09 2.43
CA GLU A 126 29.12 -2.97 3.42
C GLU A 126 30.13 -1.90 2.98
N PRO A 127 30.30 -0.78 3.72
CA PRO A 127 31.17 0.31 3.28
C PRO A 127 32.63 -0.09 3.06
N LYS A 128 33.09 -1.15 3.75
CA LYS A 128 34.47 -1.65 3.68
C LYS A 128 34.84 -2.23 2.32
N GLU A 129 33.86 -2.50 1.45
CA GLU A 129 34.08 -3.00 0.08
C GLU A 129 34.55 -1.90 -0.89
N PHE A 130 34.46 -0.63 -0.45
CA PHE A 130 34.76 0.54 -1.23
C PHE A 130 35.95 1.30 -0.60
N ASP A 131 36.99 1.55 -1.40
CA ASP A 131 38.15 2.37 -1.04
C ASP A 131 37.97 3.85 -1.45
N VAL A 132 36.70 4.27 -1.56
CA VAL A 132 36.25 5.64 -1.82
C VAL A 132 35.26 6.04 -0.73
N ASN A 133 34.91 7.32 -0.62
CA ASN A 133 33.91 7.77 0.34
C ASN A 133 32.52 7.23 -0.05
N PHE A 134 32.12 6.09 0.53
CA PHE A 134 30.86 5.42 0.24
C PHE A 134 29.78 5.74 1.28
N ASN A 135 28.58 6.07 0.81
CA ASN A 135 27.40 6.19 1.65
C ASN A 135 26.14 5.67 0.93
N GLN A 136 25.13 5.30 1.70
CA GLN A 136 23.85 4.83 1.17
C GLN A 136 22.72 5.61 1.81
N PHE A 137 21.73 5.97 0.99
CA PHE A 137 20.49 6.58 1.46
C PHE A 137 19.31 5.97 0.71
N ARG A 138 18.10 6.35 1.09
CA ARG A 138 16.87 5.89 0.44
C ARG A 138 16.09 7.04 -0.16
N TRP A 139 15.22 6.71 -1.12
CA TRP A 139 14.32 7.70 -1.72
C TRP A 139 13.43 8.42 -0.71
N TYR A 140 13.11 7.80 0.44
CA TYR A 140 12.33 8.48 1.48
C TYR A 140 13.12 9.60 2.15
N GLU A 141 14.46 9.49 2.20
CA GLU A 141 15.37 10.51 2.72
C GLU A 141 15.50 11.66 1.73
N VAL A 142 15.59 11.37 0.44
CA VAL A 142 15.50 12.39 -0.63
C VAL A 142 14.17 13.13 -0.56
N ALA A 143 13.06 12.40 -0.41
CA ALA A 143 11.74 13.01 -0.23
C ALA A 143 11.67 13.88 1.04
N LYS A 144 12.29 13.43 2.14
CA LYS A 144 12.35 14.19 3.40
C LYS A 144 13.17 15.48 3.23
N PHE A 145 14.31 15.41 2.55
CA PHE A 145 15.12 16.58 2.19
C PHE A 145 14.32 17.57 1.36
N LEU A 146 13.71 17.13 0.26
CA LEU A 146 12.98 18.00 -0.66
C LEU A 146 11.74 18.68 -0.04
N ARG A 147 11.18 18.16 1.07
CA ARG A 147 10.03 18.78 1.75
C ARG A 147 10.29 20.19 2.23
N GLN A 148 11.53 20.56 2.54
CA GLN A 148 11.86 21.93 2.92
C GLN A 148 11.72 22.93 1.75
N TYR A 149 11.72 22.42 0.51
CA TYR A 149 11.56 23.18 -0.73
C TYR A 149 10.19 23.01 -1.38
N LYS A 150 9.18 22.55 -0.62
CA LYS A 150 7.82 22.27 -1.14
C LYS A 150 7.12 23.47 -1.78
N ASP A 151 7.56 24.69 -1.49
CA ASP A 151 6.98 25.89 -2.08
C ASP A 151 7.44 26.11 -3.54
N VAL A 152 8.49 25.39 -3.98
CA VAL A 152 8.90 25.33 -5.39
C VAL A 152 7.96 24.37 -6.13
N PRO A 153 7.17 24.83 -7.12
CA PRO A 153 6.13 24.01 -7.76
C PRO A 153 6.65 22.71 -8.39
N LEU A 154 7.87 22.73 -8.94
CA LEU A 154 8.50 21.56 -9.52
C LEU A 154 8.80 20.51 -8.45
N VAL A 155 9.35 20.93 -7.31
CA VAL A 155 9.64 20.07 -6.15
C VAL A 155 8.36 19.48 -5.58
N GLN A 156 7.32 20.29 -5.39
CA GLN A 156 6.02 19.80 -4.92
C GLN A 156 5.45 18.73 -5.84
N SER A 157 5.49 18.96 -7.16
CA SER A 157 5.03 17.96 -8.11
C SER A 157 5.87 16.68 -8.09
N TYR A 158 7.15 16.74 -7.74
CA TYR A 158 8.02 15.58 -7.65
C TYR A 158 7.77 14.81 -6.35
N LEU A 159 7.55 15.51 -5.23
CA LEU A 159 7.13 14.90 -3.96
C LEU A 159 5.83 14.10 -4.12
N GLU A 160 4.84 14.64 -4.82
CA GLU A 160 3.60 13.92 -5.14
C GLU A 160 3.85 12.66 -5.98
N PHE A 161 4.80 12.73 -6.92
CA PHE A 161 5.22 11.57 -7.71
C PHE A 161 5.87 10.50 -6.81
N LEU A 162 6.82 10.88 -5.95
CA LEU A 162 7.45 9.96 -4.99
C LEU A 162 6.42 9.32 -4.05
N THR A 163 5.44 10.08 -3.56
CA THR A 163 4.37 9.55 -2.70
C THR A 163 3.50 8.53 -3.45
N SER A 164 3.07 8.84 -4.66
CA SER A 164 2.22 7.92 -5.46
C SER A 164 2.93 6.60 -5.81
N HIS A 165 4.27 6.59 -5.85
CA HIS A 165 5.08 5.41 -6.12
C HIS A 165 5.69 4.79 -4.84
N LYS A 166 5.19 5.18 -3.66
CA LYS A 166 5.62 4.67 -2.34
C LYS A 166 7.12 4.86 -2.05
N MET A 167 7.72 5.90 -2.61
CA MET A 167 9.12 6.27 -2.38
C MET A 167 9.28 7.29 -1.26
N SER A 168 8.21 7.93 -0.81
CA SER A 168 8.25 8.91 0.31
C SER A 168 7.92 8.31 1.68
N GLN A 169 7.72 6.99 1.77
CA GLN A 169 7.27 6.32 2.98
C GLN A 169 8.45 5.99 3.88
N ASP A 170 8.44 6.55 5.09
CA ASP A 170 9.38 6.20 6.15
C ASP A 170 8.81 5.01 6.94
N ASN A 171 9.37 3.82 6.72
CA ASN A 171 8.97 2.59 7.40
C ASN A 171 9.69 2.38 8.74
N THR A 172 10.38 3.41 9.26
CA THR A 172 11.00 3.34 10.58
C THR A 172 9.95 3.08 11.64
N ILE A 173 10.20 2.06 12.47
CA ILE A 173 9.33 1.77 13.62
C ILE A 173 9.52 2.90 14.65
N LYS A 174 8.46 3.66 14.91
CA LYS A 174 8.41 4.72 15.91
C LYS A 174 7.74 4.22 17.18
N SER A 175 7.92 4.92 18.29
CA SER A 175 7.30 4.58 19.59
C SER A 175 5.76 4.50 19.50
N GLU A 176 5.13 5.38 18.73
CA GLU A 176 3.69 5.35 18.45
C GLU A 176 3.24 4.05 17.78
N HIS A 177 4.07 3.46 16.91
CA HIS A 177 3.77 2.17 16.28
C HIS A 177 3.80 1.03 17.31
N LEU A 178 4.70 1.09 18.31
CA LEU A 178 4.76 0.08 19.38
C LEU A 178 3.51 0.11 20.25
N VAL A 179 3.06 1.31 20.63
CA VAL A 179 1.81 1.51 21.38
C VAL A 179 0.61 1.03 20.56
N ALA A 180 0.57 1.34 19.26
CA ALA A 180 -0.49 0.87 18.36
C ALA A 180 -0.50 -0.66 18.24
N MET A 181 0.66 -1.31 18.14
CA MET A 181 0.78 -2.78 18.11
C MET A 181 0.27 -3.43 19.41
N GLU A 182 0.58 -2.86 20.58
CA GLU A 182 0.06 -3.35 21.85
C GLU A 182 -1.47 -3.23 21.94
N ASN A 183 -2.00 -2.07 21.54
CA ASN A 183 -3.43 -1.81 21.58
C ASN A 183 -4.21 -2.59 20.51
N LEU A 184 -3.58 -2.95 19.38
CA LEU A 184 -4.20 -3.72 18.32
C LEU A 184 -4.67 -5.09 18.84
N LEU A 185 -3.83 -5.80 19.60
CA LEU A 185 -4.20 -7.11 20.13
C LEU A 185 -5.41 -7.04 21.07
N LYS A 186 -5.38 -6.11 22.03
CA LYS A 186 -6.51 -5.86 22.94
C LYS A 186 -7.79 -5.48 22.18
N THR A 187 -7.64 -4.67 21.13
CA THR A 187 -8.77 -4.26 20.28
C THR A 187 -9.36 -5.45 19.52
N ILE A 188 -8.52 -6.31 18.95
CA ILE A 188 -8.95 -7.54 18.27
C ILE A 188 -9.72 -8.44 19.24
N GLU A 189 -9.21 -8.66 20.46
CA GLU A 189 -9.87 -9.49 21.48
C GLU A 189 -11.28 -8.97 21.85
N ILE A 190 -11.44 -7.65 22.00
CA ILE A 190 -12.74 -7.02 22.28
C ILE A 190 -13.70 -7.24 21.12
N VAL A 191 -13.25 -7.04 19.88
CA VAL A 191 -14.09 -7.23 18.69
C VAL A 191 -14.48 -8.71 18.54
N GLU A 192 -13.54 -9.64 18.70
CA GLU A 192 -13.80 -11.08 18.66
C GLU A 192 -14.81 -11.50 19.73
N PHE A 193 -14.73 -10.94 20.95
CA PHE A 193 -15.71 -11.19 22.00
C PHE A 193 -17.15 -10.84 21.56
N HIS A 194 -17.35 -9.69 20.91
CA HIS A 194 -18.68 -9.30 20.42
C HIS A 194 -19.17 -10.15 19.25
N ILE A 195 -18.26 -10.58 18.38
CA ILE A 195 -18.58 -11.51 17.29
C ILE A 195 -19.01 -12.86 17.85
N GLU A 196 -18.19 -13.49 18.71
CA GLU A 196 -18.48 -14.81 19.27
C GLU A 196 -19.75 -14.82 20.13
N LYS A 197 -20.07 -13.71 20.84
CA LYS A 197 -21.31 -13.58 21.60
C LYS A 197 -22.57 -13.66 20.71
N SER A 198 -22.49 -13.25 19.45
CA SER A 198 -23.60 -13.24 18.49
C SER A 198 -23.67 -14.52 17.64
N LYS A 199 -22.63 -15.35 17.68
CA LYS A 199 -22.45 -16.52 16.81
C LYS A 199 -23.51 -17.59 17.00
N ASN A 200 -23.87 -17.91 18.24
CA ASN A 200 -24.88 -18.94 18.49
C ASN A 200 -26.24 -18.55 17.85
N THR A 201 -26.64 -17.28 18.00
CA THR A 201 -27.87 -16.76 17.38
C THR A 201 -27.78 -16.83 15.86
N PHE A 202 -26.63 -16.47 15.29
CA PHE A 202 -26.39 -16.57 13.85
C PHE A 202 -26.47 -18.02 13.34
N GLU A 203 -25.78 -18.95 14.00
CA GLU A 203 -25.76 -20.38 13.63
C GLU A 203 -27.15 -21.02 13.74
N LEU A 204 -27.99 -20.58 14.69
CA LEU A 204 -29.38 -21.03 14.82
C LEU A 204 -30.27 -20.60 13.66
N ILE A 205 -29.96 -19.48 13.00
CA ILE A 205 -30.78 -18.89 11.92
C ILE A 205 -30.25 -19.28 10.53
N PHE A 206 -28.94 -19.35 10.36
CA PHE A 206 -28.31 -19.54 9.04
C PHE A 206 -27.55 -20.87 8.93
N GLY A 207 -27.43 -21.61 10.03
CA GLY A 207 -26.60 -22.81 10.12
C GLY A 207 -25.13 -22.49 10.36
N ARG A 208 -24.37 -23.55 10.66
CA ARG A 208 -22.93 -23.48 10.90
C ARG A 208 -22.13 -23.55 9.60
N ASP A 209 -20.99 -22.85 9.58
CA ASP A 209 -19.93 -23.09 8.59
C ASP A 209 -18.61 -23.50 9.28
N LYS A 210 -17.73 -24.15 8.51
CA LYS A 210 -16.40 -24.50 9.01
C LYS A 210 -15.50 -23.27 8.98
N SER A 211 -15.33 -22.60 10.12
CA SER A 211 -14.30 -21.58 10.30
C SER A 211 -13.02 -22.20 10.88
N ASP A 212 -11.89 -22.05 10.22
CA ASP A 212 -10.55 -22.33 10.79
C ASP A 212 -10.12 -21.18 11.73
N ARG A 213 -9.18 -21.44 12.64
CA ARG A 213 -8.59 -20.45 13.56
C ARG A 213 -7.98 -19.25 12.82
N ASN A 214 -7.57 -19.41 11.56
CA ASN A 214 -7.01 -18.33 10.75
C ASN A 214 -8.04 -17.43 10.07
N PHE A 215 -9.34 -17.71 10.24
CA PHE A 215 -10.41 -16.99 9.54
C PHE A 215 -10.39 -15.49 9.82
N HIS A 216 -10.30 -15.07 11.08
CA HIS A 216 -10.30 -13.64 11.44
C HIS A 216 -9.07 -12.91 10.89
N TRP A 217 -7.89 -13.53 10.91
CA TRP A 217 -6.68 -12.94 10.32
C TRP A 217 -6.78 -12.71 8.82
N ALA A 218 -7.37 -13.66 8.08
CA ALA A 218 -7.64 -13.48 6.66
C ALA A 218 -8.66 -12.34 6.41
N GLN A 219 -9.69 -12.22 7.27
CA GLN A 219 -10.67 -11.15 7.18
C GLN A 219 -10.07 -9.77 7.47
N ILE A 220 -9.18 -9.66 8.46
CA ILE A 220 -8.47 -8.40 8.76
C ILE A 220 -7.58 -8.02 7.57
N LYS A 221 -6.75 -8.95 7.10
CA LYS A 221 -5.77 -8.69 6.04
C LYS A 221 -6.40 -8.29 4.71
N ASN A 222 -7.49 -8.96 4.32
CA ASN A 222 -8.05 -8.82 2.98
C ASN A 222 -9.28 -7.91 2.93
N HIS A 223 -9.98 -7.73 4.06
CA HIS A 223 -11.29 -7.08 4.10
C HIS A 223 -11.43 -6.07 5.24
N ASN A 224 -10.38 -5.84 6.04
CA ASN A 224 -10.36 -4.87 7.13
C ASN A 224 -11.53 -5.03 8.12
N ARG A 225 -11.92 -6.29 8.40
CA ARG A 225 -13.05 -6.64 9.25
C ARG A 225 -12.78 -7.89 10.06
N ILE A 226 -13.52 -8.06 11.16
CA ILE A 226 -13.61 -9.30 11.93
C ILE A 226 -15.09 -9.67 11.95
N GLY A 227 -15.41 -10.93 11.62
CA GLY A 227 -16.79 -11.35 11.54
C GLY A 227 -16.93 -12.86 11.50
N TYR A 228 -18.12 -13.32 11.15
CA TYR A 228 -18.44 -14.72 10.91
C TYR A 228 -19.41 -14.79 9.73
N LEU A 229 -19.30 -15.83 8.91
CA LEU A 229 -20.08 -15.98 7.70
C LEU A 229 -20.52 -17.42 7.49
N LYS A 230 -21.60 -17.56 6.71
CA LYS A 230 -22.05 -18.81 6.13
C LYS A 230 -21.99 -18.67 4.62
N THR A 231 -21.27 -19.58 3.97
CA THR A 231 -21.16 -19.68 2.51
C THR A 231 -22.26 -20.55 1.92
N ASN A 232 -22.42 -20.46 0.60
CA ASN A 232 -23.37 -21.25 -0.20
C ASN A 232 -24.81 -21.08 0.29
N VAL A 233 -25.21 -19.83 0.54
CA VAL A 233 -26.55 -19.50 1.03
C VAL A 233 -27.62 -19.58 -0.04
N LEU A 234 -27.22 -19.50 -1.31
CA LEU A 234 -28.05 -19.79 -2.48
C LEU A 234 -27.50 -21.04 -3.19
N ASN A 235 -28.38 -21.90 -3.67
CA ASN A 235 -28.00 -23.02 -4.50
C ASN A 235 -27.38 -22.50 -5.81
N SER A 236 -26.21 -23.03 -6.15
CA SER A 236 -25.44 -22.64 -7.32
C SER A 236 -25.13 -23.87 -8.17
N LEU A 237 -25.52 -23.85 -9.45
CA LEU A 237 -25.14 -24.88 -10.40
C LEU A 237 -23.71 -24.63 -10.91
N SER A 238 -23.34 -23.36 -11.02
CA SER A 238 -22.02 -22.87 -11.41
C SER A 238 -20.96 -22.95 -10.31
N GLY A 239 -21.37 -23.21 -9.05
CA GLY A 239 -20.49 -23.23 -7.88
C GLY A 239 -19.95 -21.84 -7.49
N LYS A 240 -20.60 -20.77 -7.97
CA LYS A 240 -20.24 -19.38 -7.70
C LYS A 240 -20.67 -18.94 -6.30
N TRP A 241 -20.00 -17.91 -5.78
CA TRP A 241 -20.07 -17.58 -4.36
C TRP A 241 -21.36 -16.87 -3.96
N SER A 242 -21.91 -17.29 -2.83
CA SER A 242 -22.95 -16.57 -2.09
C SER A 242 -22.70 -16.71 -0.60
N GLU A 243 -22.94 -15.66 0.17
CA GLU A 243 -22.74 -15.66 1.61
C GLU A 243 -23.76 -14.82 2.37
N VAL A 244 -23.99 -15.19 3.62
CA VAL A 244 -24.54 -14.30 4.65
C VAL A 244 -23.48 -14.13 5.73
N LEU A 245 -23.25 -12.89 6.16
CA LEU A 245 -22.22 -12.60 7.16
C LEU A 245 -22.64 -11.51 8.13
N TYR A 246 -21.96 -11.49 9.26
CA TYR A 246 -21.93 -10.33 10.15
C TYR A 246 -20.51 -10.05 10.59
N ALA A 247 -20.20 -8.76 10.74
CA ALA A 247 -18.84 -8.32 11.01
C ALA A 247 -18.81 -6.96 11.69
N ILE A 248 -17.65 -6.63 12.27
CA ILE A 248 -17.24 -5.29 12.65
C ILE A 248 -16.11 -4.88 11.72
N HIS A 249 -16.27 -3.75 11.03
CA HIS A 249 -15.28 -3.20 10.12
C HIS A 249 -14.36 -2.24 10.89
N LEU A 250 -13.04 -2.48 10.83
CA LEU A 250 -12.07 -1.83 11.73
C LEU A 250 -11.75 -0.38 11.32
N GLU A 251 -11.80 -0.06 10.02
CA GLU A 251 -11.58 1.32 9.55
C GLU A 251 -12.81 2.22 9.63
N SER A 252 -13.99 1.73 9.23
CA SER A 252 -15.22 2.52 9.30
C SER A 252 -15.89 2.49 10.67
N LEU A 253 -15.44 1.62 11.57
CA LEU A 253 -16.02 1.40 12.90
C LEU A 253 -17.52 1.10 12.85
N LYS A 254 -17.91 0.27 11.88
CA LYS A 254 -19.31 -0.13 11.68
C LYS A 254 -19.52 -1.60 11.97
N MET A 255 -20.63 -1.90 12.62
CA MET A 255 -21.20 -3.25 12.63
C MET A 255 -21.99 -3.44 11.35
N ILE A 256 -21.88 -4.61 10.74
CA ILE A 256 -22.46 -4.91 9.44
C ILE A 256 -23.12 -6.29 9.50
N THR A 257 -24.30 -6.41 8.89
CA THR A 257 -24.85 -7.69 8.43
C THR A 257 -25.18 -7.59 6.97
N GLN A 258 -24.86 -8.63 6.19
CA GLN A 258 -25.11 -8.60 4.76
C GLN A 258 -25.35 -9.98 4.17
N ILE A 259 -26.05 -9.97 3.04
CA ILE A 259 -26.06 -11.05 2.06
C ILE A 259 -25.24 -10.58 0.86
N TYR A 260 -24.35 -11.41 0.33
CA TYR A 260 -23.57 -11.12 -0.87
C TYR A 260 -23.70 -12.25 -1.89
N VAL A 261 -23.76 -11.87 -3.16
CA VAL A 261 -23.83 -12.78 -4.31
C VAL A 261 -22.90 -12.29 -5.40
N ASP A 262 -22.05 -13.19 -5.91
CA ASP A 262 -21.18 -12.91 -7.05
C ASP A 262 -21.99 -12.56 -8.31
N SER A 263 -21.45 -11.68 -9.15
CA SER A 263 -22.06 -11.28 -10.43
C SER A 263 -22.26 -12.44 -11.40
N ASP A 264 -21.44 -13.48 -11.27
CA ASP A 264 -21.49 -14.68 -12.12
C ASP A 264 -22.42 -15.77 -11.55
N HIS A 265 -23.03 -15.56 -10.39
CA HIS A 265 -23.89 -16.56 -9.77
C HIS A 265 -25.20 -16.72 -10.54
N ASP A 266 -25.68 -17.95 -10.67
CA ASP A 266 -26.93 -18.29 -11.41
C ASP A 266 -28.19 -17.58 -10.90
N ALA A 267 -28.11 -16.99 -9.70
CA ALA A 267 -29.21 -16.33 -9.01
C ALA A 267 -28.99 -14.81 -8.92
N TYR A 268 -27.93 -14.27 -9.54
CA TYR A 268 -27.54 -12.87 -9.41
C TYR A 268 -28.64 -11.92 -9.87
N ASP A 269 -29.20 -12.13 -11.07
CA ASP A 269 -30.26 -11.26 -11.60
C ASP A 269 -31.50 -11.25 -10.71
N ALA A 270 -31.93 -12.43 -10.25
CA ALA A 270 -33.06 -12.55 -9.32
C ALA A 270 -32.74 -11.94 -7.94
N PHE A 271 -31.48 -11.98 -7.51
CA PHE A 271 -31.02 -11.36 -6.27
C PHE A 271 -30.98 -9.82 -6.37
N VAL A 272 -30.61 -9.26 -7.53
CA VAL A 272 -30.67 -7.82 -7.80
C VAL A 272 -32.11 -7.30 -7.63
N ASP A 273 -33.08 -8.06 -8.15
CA ASP A 273 -34.50 -7.72 -8.19
C ASP A 273 -35.28 -8.03 -6.89
N LEU A 274 -34.57 -8.34 -5.79
CA LEU A 274 -35.18 -8.61 -4.48
C LEU A 274 -36.11 -7.48 -4.02
N LYS A 275 -37.34 -7.82 -3.65
CA LYS A 275 -38.32 -6.85 -3.13
C LYS A 275 -38.18 -6.69 -1.62
N GLY A 276 -38.55 -5.51 -1.10
CA GLY A 276 -38.59 -5.27 0.34
C GLY A 276 -37.24 -4.87 0.95
N VAL A 277 -36.21 -4.64 0.14
CA VAL A 277 -34.83 -4.39 0.60
C VAL A 277 -34.75 -3.04 1.32
N GLU A 278 -35.13 -1.96 0.65
CA GLU A 278 -35.10 -0.61 1.19
C GLU A 278 -36.13 -0.43 2.31
N GLU A 279 -37.32 -1.01 2.18
CA GLU A 279 -38.38 -0.94 3.21
C GLU A 279 -37.96 -1.63 4.52
N SER A 280 -37.10 -2.64 4.43
CA SER A 280 -36.51 -3.34 5.59
C SER A 280 -35.30 -2.61 6.18
N GLY A 281 -34.88 -1.49 5.56
CA GLY A 281 -33.76 -0.65 5.98
C GLY A 281 -32.40 -1.14 5.49
N PHE A 282 -32.35 -2.07 4.54
CA PHE A 282 -31.11 -2.49 3.91
C PHE A 282 -30.71 -1.52 2.78
N SER A 283 -29.43 -1.52 2.46
CA SER A 283 -28.86 -0.81 1.32
C SER A 283 -28.22 -1.79 0.34
N ARG A 284 -28.30 -1.47 -0.95
CA ARG A 284 -27.58 -2.20 -2.01
C ARG A 284 -26.22 -1.59 -2.24
N THR A 285 -25.18 -2.42 -2.34
CA THR A 285 -23.81 -2.01 -2.70
C THR A 285 -23.30 -2.88 -3.84
N TYR A 286 -23.08 -2.26 -4.99
CA TYR A 286 -22.54 -2.91 -6.18
C TYR A 286 -21.01 -2.85 -6.16
N PHE A 287 -20.38 -3.98 -6.39
CA PHE A 287 -18.94 -4.09 -6.53
C PHE A 287 -18.62 -4.38 -8.00
N GLU A 288 -17.95 -3.44 -8.66
CA GLU A 288 -17.61 -3.53 -10.08
C GLU A 288 -16.92 -4.86 -10.39
N ASN A 289 -17.49 -5.63 -11.32
CA ASN A 289 -17.02 -6.95 -11.76
C ASN A 289 -16.85 -7.99 -10.63
N LYS A 290 -17.56 -7.84 -9.51
CA LYS A 290 -17.51 -8.78 -8.38
C LYS A 290 -18.89 -9.31 -8.00
N GLY A 291 -19.83 -8.42 -7.69
CA GLY A 291 -21.13 -8.85 -7.20
C GLY A 291 -21.95 -7.74 -6.53
N LEU A 292 -22.99 -8.15 -5.81
CA LEU A 292 -23.92 -7.28 -5.10
C LEU A 292 -23.99 -7.70 -3.63
N SER A 293 -23.97 -6.72 -2.74
CA SER A 293 -24.33 -6.90 -1.34
C SER A 293 -25.60 -6.16 -0.98
N ILE A 294 -26.47 -6.83 -0.22
CA ILE A 294 -27.59 -6.23 0.50
C ILE A 294 -27.18 -6.17 1.98
N LYS A 295 -27.03 -4.98 2.54
CA LYS A 295 -26.39 -4.77 3.84
C LYS A 295 -27.15 -3.83 4.76
N LEU A 296 -27.06 -4.11 6.07
CA LEU A 296 -27.47 -3.24 7.15
C LEU A 296 -26.22 -2.87 7.96
N GLU A 297 -26.07 -1.58 8.28
CA GLU A 297 -24.91 -1.05 9.00
C GLU A 297 -25.32 -0.24 10.23
N GLN A 298 -24.47 -0.22 11.25
CA GLN A 298 -24.62 0.63 12.42
C GLN A 298 -23.25 1.11 12.91
N ASP A 299 -23.17 2.40 13.23
CA ASP A 299 -21.98 3.00 13.85
C ASP A 299 -21.74 2.37 15.24
N LEU A 300 -20.53 1.82 15.45
CA LEU A 300 -20.12 1.24 16.72
C LEU A 300 -19.94 2.31 17.82
N GLY A 301 -19.68 3.57 17.43
CA GLY A 301 -19.56 4.70 18.33
C GLY A 301 -20.82 5.00 19.15
N LEU A 302 -21.99 4.52 18.72
CA LEU A 302 -23.24 4.63 19.49
C LEU A 302 -23.22 3.86 20.81
N TYR A 303 -22.29 2.92 20.96
CA TYR A 303 -22.13 2.10 22.17
C TYR A 303 -20.94 2.53 23.03
N LEU A 304 -20.25 3.62 22.65
CA LEU A 304 -19.07 4.10 23.35
C LEU A 304 -19.39 4.44 24.81
N ASN A 305 -18.55 3.98 25.73
CA ASN A 305 -18.68 4.19 27.18
C ASN A 305 -20.00 3.70 27.79
N ASN A 306 -20.72 2.80 27.11
CA ASN A 306 -21.92 2.17 27.65
C ASN A 306 -21.55 0.87 28.37
N GLU A 307 -21.83 0.79 29.67
CA GLU A 307 -21.58 -0.41 30.49
C GLU A 307 -22.34 -1.66 30.01
N GLN A 308 -23.40 -1.48 29.21
CA GLN A 308 -24.20 -2.54 28.59
C GLN A 308 -23.93 -2.69 27.08
N SER A 309 -22.85 -2.09 26.57
CA SER A 309 -22.47 -2.16 25.15
C SER A 309 -22.42 -3.59 24.62
N ASP A 310 -21.93 -4.53 25.43
CA ASP A 310 -21.87 -5.95 25.09
C ASP A 310 -23.24 -6.58 24.81
N LYS A 311 -24.28 -6.17 25.53
CA LYS A 311 -25.65 -6.62 25.32
C LYS A 311 -26.26 -5.91 24.12
N LEU A 312 -26.11 -4.59 24.04
CA LEU A 312 -26.71 -3.78 22.98
C LEU A 312 -26.17 -4.13 21.59
N ILE A 313 -24.87 -4.43 21.48
CA ILE A 313 -24.25 -4.91 20.23
C ILE A 313 -24.84 -6.28 19.84
N ALA A 314 -24.95 -7.21 20.79
CA ALA A 314 -25.53 -8.53 20.54
C ALA A 314 -27.02 -8.46 20.17
N ASP A 315 -27.77 -7.56 20.81
CA ASP A 315 -29.18 -7.29 20.52
C ASP A 315 -29.34 -6.71 19.10
N TRP A 316 -28.46 -5.79 18.71
CA TRP A 316 -28.44 -5.24 17.34
C TRP A 316 -28.18 -6.32 16.30
N PHE A 317 -27.15 -7.16 16.51
CA PHE A 317 -26.87 -8.28 15.61
C PHE A 317 -28.06 -9.24 15.54
N SER A 318 -28.65 -9.61 16.68
CA SER A 318 -29.82 -10.49 16.72
C SER A 318 -31.02 -9.90 15.96
N LEU A 319 -31.29 -8.60 16.11
CA LEU A 319 -32.33 -7.91 15.36
C LEU A 319 -32.04 -7.92 13.85
N SER A 320 -30.80 -7.65 13.47
CA SER A 320 -30.39 -7.63 12.07
C SER A 320 -30.46 -9.01 11.41
N PHE A 321 -30.13 -10.09 12.13
CA PHE A 321 -30.29 -11.47 11.65
C PHE A 321 -31.76 -11.79 11.40
N ASN A 322 -32.65 -11.37 12.30
CA ASN A 322 -34.09 -11.53 12.12
C ASN A 322 -34.61 -10.75 10.90
N LYS A 323 -34.11 -9.54 10.65
CA LYS A 323 -34.45 -8.79 9.44
C LYS A 323 -34.01 -9.52 8.16
N ILE A 324 -32.80 -10.08 8.14
CA ILE A 324 -32.32 -10.91 7.03
C ILE A 324 -33.22 -12.14 6.86
N LYS A 325 -33.57 -12.84 7.94
CA LYS A 325 -34.47 -13.99 7.91
C LYS A 325 -35.83 -13.65 7.31
N VAL A 326 -36.43 -12.53 7.71
CA VAL A 326 -37.71 -12.05 7.15
C VAL A 326 -37.57 -11.73 5.66
N LEU A 327 -36.50 -11.04 5.25
CA LEU A 327 -36.23 -10.74 3.84
C LEU A 327 -36.11 -12.03 3.01
N ILE A 328 -35.41 -13.04 3.52
CA ILE A 328 -35.27 -14.36 2.88
C ILE A 328 -36.63 -15.06 2.76
N GLN A 329 -37.43 -15.08 3.82
CA GLN A 329 -38.75 -15.71 3.84
C GLN A 329 -39.74 -15.07 2.86
N GLN A 330 -39.68 -13.74 2.70
CA GLN A 330 -40.48 -12.99 1.72
C GLN A 330 -40.05 -13.28 0.27
N ASN A 331 -38.83 -13.77 0.07
CA ASN A 331 -38.24 -14.03 -1.23
C ASN A 331 -37.87 -15.52 -1.38
N ASN A 332 -38.79 -16.41 -0.99
CA ASN A 332 -38.63 -17.87 -1.03
C ASN A 332 -38.55 -18.48 -2.44
N HIS A 333 -38.77 -17.67 -3.48
CA HIS A 333 -38.59 -18.08 -4.88
C HIS A 333 -37.11 -18.25 -5.24
N LEU A 334 -36.20 -17.59 -4.51
CA LEU A 334 -34.78 -17.88 -4.56
C LEU A 334 -34.50 -19.19 -3.81
N GLN A 335 -33.66 -20.05 -4.40
CA GLN A 335 -33.33 -21.36 -3.83
C GLN A 335 -32.32 -21.24 -2.68
N TRP A 336 -32.78 -20.78 -1.52
CA TRP A 336 -31.97 -20.64 -0.31
C TRP A 336 -31.54 -22.00 0.25
N ASN A 337 -30.29 -22.08 0.70
CA ASN A 337 -29.67 -23.25 1.32
C ASN A 337 -29.35 -22.94 2.79
N LEU A 338 -30.39 -22.71 3.59
CA LEU A 338 -30.31 -22.26 4.97
C LEU A 338 -31.23 -23.05 5.89
N VAL A 339 -30.86 -23.13 7.17
CA VAL A 339 -31.67 -23.74 8.24
C VAL A 339 -32.62 -22.68 8.78
N LEU A 340 -33.76 -22.43 8.11
CA LEU A 340 -34.61 -21.29 8.45
C LEU A 340 -35.40 -21.46 9.75
#